data_AF-A0A1G1NW81-F1
#
_entry.id   AF-A0A1G1NW81-F1
#
_cell.length_a   1.000
_cell.length_b   1.000
_cell.length_c   1.000
_cell.angle_alpha   90.00
_cell.angle_beta   90.00
_cell.angle_gamma   90.00
#
_symmetry.space_group_name_H-M   'P 1'
#
loop_
_entity.id
_entity.type
_entity.pdbx_description
1 polymer ?
#
loop_
_entity_poly.entity_id
_entity_poly.type
_entity_poly.pdbx_seq_one_letter_code
_entity_poly.pdbx_strand_id
1 'polypeptide(L)'
;MGGTNLLTKINHNANILIRNLRKGNILEAGSALSNDLEGEIFRLYPPLRKLKERLKSLNTKGVMVSGSGPCVFGLTATEEDARSLKRILSKRFSQVFVAKTL
;
A
#
# COMPACT_ATOMS: atom_id res chain seq x y z
N MET A 1 -17.22 -34.50 2.95
CA MET A 1 -16.52 -33.45 3.73
C MET A 1 -16.33 -32.24 2.82
N GLY A 2 -17.28 -31.30 2.86
CA GLY A 2 -17.25 -30.10 2.01
C GLY A 2 -16.39 -29.03 2.66
N GLY A 3 -15.18 -28.83 2.14
CA GLY A 3 -14.33 -27.71 2.53
C GLY A 3 -14.97 -26.41 2.10
N THR A 4 -15.32 -25.56 3.07
CA THR A 4 -15.71 -24.18 2.83
C THR A 4 -14.47 -23.43 2.33
N ASN A 5 -14.28 -23.38 1.01
CA ASN A 5 -13.33 -22.48 0.37
C ASN A 5 -13.80 -21.05 0.61
N LEU A 6 -13.46 -20.50 1.78
CA LEU A 6 -13.52 -19.08 2.05
C LEU A 6 -12.45 -18.42 1.17
N LEU A 7 -12.85 -17.96 -0.03
CA LEU A 7 -11.96 -17.28 -0.97
C LEU A 7 -11.34 -16.01 -0.38
N THR A 8 -12.00 -15.44 0.63
CA THR A 8 -11.50 -14.31 1.40
C THR A 8 -11.00 -14.82 2.74
N LYS A 9 -9.69 -14.83 2.96
CA LYS A 9 -9.14 -14.95 4.32
C LYS A 9 -9.79 -13.84 5.17
N ILE A 10 -10.25 -14.14 6.38
CA ILE A 10 -10.95 -13.21 7.28
C ILE A 10 -10.18 -11.87 7.45
N ASN A 11 -8.85 -11.90 7.29
CA ASN A 11 -7.96 -10.74 7.37
C ASN A 11 -7.98 -9.80 6.14
N HIS A 12 -8.66 -10.15 5.04
CA HIS A 12 -8.71 -9.37 3.78
C HIS A 12 -10.10 -8.79 3.52
N ASN A 13 -10.73 -8.24 4.56
CA ASN A 13 -12.08 -7.71 4.42
C ASN A 13 -12.04 -6.28 3.84
N ALA A 14 -12.26 -6.18 2.53
CA ALA A 14 -12.36 -4.91 1.82
C ALA A 14 -13.39 -3.95 2.46
N ASN A 15 -14.43 -4.46 3.14
CA ASN A 15 -15.39 -3.62 3.83
C ASN A 15 -14.77 -2.84 5.01
N ILE A 16 -13.77 -3.41 5.69
CA ILE A 16 -13.04 -2.72 6.76
C ILE A 16 -12.27 -1.54 6.16
N LEU A 17 -11.54 -1.78 5.07
CA LEU A 17 -10.81 -0.73 4.34
C LEU A 17 -11.76 0.38 3.86
N ILE A 18 -12.85 0.02 3.16
CA ILE A 18 -13.84 0.97 2.64
C ILE A 18 -14.45 1.79 3.78
N ARG A 19 -14.80 1.15 4.91
CA ARG A 19 -15.35 1.84 6.08
C ARG A 19 -14.37 2.85 6.66
N ASN A 20 -13.09 2.49 6.79
CA ASN A 20 -12.07 3.38 7.33
C ASN A 20 -11.77 4.55 6.38
N LEU A 21 -11.73 4.30 5.07
CA LEU A 21 -11.59 5.36 4.07
C LEU A 21 -12.76 6.36 4.12
N ARG A 22 -14.01 5.87 4.19
CA ARG A 22 -15.21 6.73 4.31
C ARG A 22 -15.23 7.57 5.58
N LYS A 23 -14.65 7.08 6.66
CA LYS A 23 -14.55 7.80 7.95
C LYS A 23 -13.34 8.74 8.03
N GLY A 24 -12.48 8.78 7.01
CA GLY A 24 -11.22 9.53 7.06
C GLY A 24 -10.18 8.92 8.02
N ASN A 25 -10.38 7.69 8.48
CA ASN A 25 -9.48 7.02 9.42
C ASN A 25 -8.27 6.44 8.67
N ILE A 26 -7.37 7.29 8.21
CA ILE A 26 -6.29 6.91 7.31
C ILE A 26 -5.31 5.88 7.92
N LEU A 27 -5.05 5.96 9.23
CA LEU A 27 -4.18 4.99 9.92
C LEU A 27 -4.78 3.58 9.92
N GLU A 28 -6.08 3.49 10.17
CA GLU A 28 -6.82 2.22 10.15
C GLU A 28 -6.97 1.69 8.71
N ALA A 29 -7.22 2.59 7.75
CA ALA A 29 -7.26 2.22 6.34
C ALA A 29 -5.91 1.68 5.87
N GLY A 30 -4.81 2.35 6.23
CA GLY A 30 -3.47 1.91 5.88
C GLY A 30 -3.05 0.60 6.55
N SER A 31 -3.51 0.35 7.78
CA SER A 31 -3.27 -0.91 8.50
C SER A 31 -4.06 -2.09 7.91
N ALA A 32 -5.18 -1.80 7.24
CA ALA A 32 -6.00 -2.79 6.53
C ALA A 32 -5.51 -3.09 5.10
N LEU A 33 -4.42 -2.46 4.62
CA LEU A 33 -3.85 -2.75 3.30
C LEU A 33 -3.17 -4.12 3.29
N SER A 34 -3.58 -4.97 2.36
CA SER A 34 -3.04 -6.32 2.17
C SER A 34 -3.01 -6.71 0.70
N ASN A 35 -1.94 -7.39 0.28
CA ASN A 35 -1.82 -7.95 -1.06
C ASN A 35 -1.21 -9.35 -0.99
N ASP A 36 -2.00 -10.37 -1.30
CA ASP A 36 -1.60 -11.79 -1.27
C ASP A 36 -0.42 -12.10 -2.20
N LEU A 37 -0.19 -11.30 -3.25
CA LEU A 37 0.89 -11.50 -4.21
C LEU A 37 2.26 -11.04 -3.70
N GLU A 38 2.32 -10.24 -2.62
CA GLU A 38 3.58 -9.65 -2.15
C GLU A 38 4.64 -10.70 -1.80
N GLY A 39 4.25 -11.86 -1.26
CA GLY A 39 5.18 -12.94 -0.94
C GLY A 39 5.94 -13.44 -2.17
N GLU A 40 5.20 -13.73 -3.24
CA GLU A 40 5.74 -14.19 -4.53
C GLU A 40 6.54 -13.08 -5.22
N ILE A 41 6.01 -11.85 -5.23
CA ILE A 41 6.66 -10.67 -5.80
C ILE A 41 8.01 -10.40 -5.12
N PHE A 42 8.10 -10.46 -3.79
CA PHE A 42 9.36 -10.22 -3.08
C PHE A 42 10.36 -11.36 -3.27
N ARG A 43 9.89 -12.59 -3.53
CA ARG A 43 10.76 -13.72 -3.88
C ARG A 43 11.38 -13.51 -5.27
N LEU A 44 10.57 -13.12 -6.25
CA LEU A 44 11.02 -12.90 -7.64
C LEU A 44 11.81 -11.59 -7.80
N TYR A 45 11.46 -10.55 -7.05
CA TYR A 45 12.07 -9.23 -7.15
C TYR A 45 12.33 -8.59 -5.77
N PRO A 46 13.36 -9.05 -5.02
CA PRO A 46 13.72 -8.54 -3.70
C PRO A 46 13.96 -7.02 -3.57
N PRO A 47 14.47 -6.29 -4.59
CA PRO A 47 14.61 -4.84 -4.51
C PRO A 47 13.30 -4.10 -4.22
N LEU A 48 12.16 -4.67 -4.62
CA LEU A 48 10.85 -4.07 -4.37
C LEU A 48 10.47 -4.07 -2.90
N ARG A 49 10.89 -5.09 -2.14
CA ARG A 49 10.75 -5.13 -0.69
C ARG A 49 11.51 -3.97 -0.04
N LYS A 50 12.74 -3.69 -0.51
CA LYS A 50 13.53 -2.56 -0.02
C LYS A 50 12.86 -1.21 -0.31
N LEU A 51 12.22 -1.08 -1.48
CA LEU A 51 11.44 0.11 -1.81
C LEU A 51 10.23 0.26 -0.89
N LYS A 52 9.48 -0.81 -0.63
CA LYS A 52 8.36 -0.82 0.32
C LYS A 52 8.79 -0.37 1.71
N GLU A 53 9.86 -0.95 2.27
CA GLU A 53 10.37 -0.56 3.58
C GLU A 53 10.88 0.89 3.61
N ARG A 54 11.52 1.34 2.53
CA ARG A 54 11.92 2.75 2.41
C ARG A 54 10.71 3.67 2.44
N LEU A 55 9.65 3.36 1.69
CA LEU A 55 8.44 4.18 1.69
C LEU A 55 7.79 4.20 3.08
N LYS A 56 7.75 3.05 3.77
CA LYS A 56 7.25 2.92 5.14
C LYS A 56 8.02 3.80 6.14
N SER A 57 9.33 3.94 5.95
CA SER A 57 10.18 4.82 6.78
C SER A 57 9.95 6.32 6.57
N LEU A 58 9.21 6.73 5.54
CA LEU A 58 8.95 8.14 5.19
C LEU A 58 7.61 8.65 5.76
N ASN A 59 7.21 8.18 6.95
CA ASN A 59 5.98 8.61 7.65
C ASN A 59 4.65 8.37 6.88
N THR A 60 4.64 7.39 5.97
CA THR A 60 3.39 6.94 5.32
C THR A 60 2.46 6.25 6.31
N LYS A 61 1.15 6.37 6.10
CA LYS A 61 0.11 5.80 6.96
C LYS A 61 -0.27 4.36 6.60
N GLY A 62 0.33 3.82 5.54
CA GLY A 62 0.22 2.46 5.04
C GLY A 62 0.99 2.35 3.73
N VAL A 63 1.53 1.18 3.41
CA VAL A 63 2.29 0.92 2.18
C VAL A 63 1.96 -0.46 1.63
N MET A 64 1.72 -0.54 0.33
CA MET A 64 1.40 -1.79 -0.34
C MET A 64 1.91 -1.79 -1.79
N VAL A 65 2.26 -2.97 -2.30
CA VAL A 65 2.42 -3.18 -3.74
C VAL A 65 1.04 -3.16 -4.40
N SER A 66 0.89 -2.41 -5.48
CA SER A 66 -0.35 -2.36 -6.26
C SER A 66 -0.45 -3.59 -7.17
N GLY A 67 -1.47 -4.42 -6.96
CA GLY A 67 -1.72 -5.62 -7.78
C GLY A 67 -0.51 -6.56 -7.83
N SER A 68 -0.14 -7.00 -9.04
CA SER A 68 1.05 -7.82 -9.27
C SER A 68 2.38 -7.04 -9.27
N GLY A 69 2.35 -5.74 -8.99
CA GLY A 69 3.51 -4.85 -9.06
C GLY A 69 3.82 -4.37 -10.49
N PRO A 70 4.96 -3.69 -10.70
CA PRO A 70 6.00 -3.36 -9.73
C PRO A 70 5.72 -2.06 -8.95
N CYS A 71 4.53 -1.48 -9.09
CA CYS A 71 4.20 -0.21 -8.43
C CYS A 71 4.02 -0.40 -6.91
N VAL A 72 4.66 0.46 -6.12
CA VAL A 72 4.44 0.57 -4.66
C VAL A 72 3.81 1.92 -4.39
N PHE A 73 2.76 1.94 -3.58
CA PHE A 73 2.14 3.18 -3.13
C PHE A 73 2.13 3.27 -1.61
N GLY A 74 2.06 4.50 -1.11
CA GLY A 74 1.91 4.80 0.30
C GLY A 74 0.82 5.83 0.53
N LEU A 75 0.08 5.69 1.62
CA LEU A 75 -0.93 6.66 2.03
C LEU A 75 -0.28 7.81 2.82
N THR A 76 -0.71 9.05 2.59
CA THR A 76 -0.27 10.23 3.33
C THR A 76 -1.46 11.00 3.87
N ALA A 77 -1.31 11.68 5.00
CA ALA A 77 -2.41 12.39 5.63
C ALA A 77 -2.82 13.65 4.84
N THR A 78 -1.86 14.29 4.18
CA THR A 78 -2.06 15.52 3.41
C THR A 78 -1.44 15.43 2.02
N GLU A 79 -1.81 16.38 1.16
CA GLU A 79 -1.21 16.55 -0.16
C GLU A 79 0.24 17.06 -0.04
N GLU A 80 0.51 17.91 0.94
CA GLU A 80 1.84 18.45 1.24
C GLU A 80 2.83 17.33 1.60
N ASP A 81 2.38 16.37 2.42
CA ASP A 81 3.14 15.16 2.74
C ASP A 81 3.46 14.37 1.47
N ALA A 82 2.46 14.11 0.61
CA ALA A 82 2.65 13.38 -0.64
C ALA A 82 3.65 14.08 -1.57
N ARG A 83 3.56 15.41 -1.70
CA ARG A 83 4.49 16.22 -2.49
C ARG A 83 5.90 16.21 -1.91
N SER A 84 6.03 16.18 -0.59
CA SER A 84 7.32 16.04 0.09
C SER A 84 7.98 14.69 -0.19
N LEU A 85 7.21 13.61 -0.09
CA LEU A 85 7.68 12.27 -0.46
C LEU A 85 8.09 12.19 -1.93
N LYS A 86 7.29 12.79 -2.84
CA LYS A 86 7.64 12.88 -4.26
C LYS A 86 9.00 13.54 -4.46
N ARG A 87 9.26 14.69 -3.82
CA ARG A 87 10.57 15.39 -3.90
C ARG A 87 11.73 14.50 -3.44
N ILE A 88 11.55 13.72 -2.38
CA ILE A 88 12.59 12.80 -1.87
C ILE A 88 12.83 11.65 -2.84
N LEU A 89 11.77 11.01 -3.33
CA LEU A 89 11.83 9.80 -4.16
C LEU A 89 12.29 10.12 -5.59
N SER A 90 11.91 11.26 -6.15
CA SER A 90 12.33 11.69 -7.49
C SER A 90 13.83 11.86 -7.65
N LYS A 91 14.60 11.94 -6.55
CA LYS A 91 16.07 11.92 -6.60
C LYS A 91 16.64 10.58 -7.04
N ARG A 92 15.86 9.50 -6.92
CA ARG A 92 16.30 8.11 -7.18
C ARG A 92 15.43 7.37 -8.18
N PHE A 93 14.16 7.78 -8.33
CA PHE A 93 13.19 7.11 -9.19
C PHE A 93 12.66 8.09 -10.25
N SER A 94 12.67 7.66 -11.51
CA SER A 94 12.17 8.47 -12.64
C SER A 94 10.63 8.58 -12.66
N GLN A 95 9.93 7.61 -12.08
CA GLN A 95 8.47 7.56 -12.07
C GLN A 95 7.94 7.66 -10.64
N VAL A 96 7.51 8.85 -10.25
CA VAL A 96 6.90 9.12 -8.93
C VAL A 96 5.67 10.01 -9.10
N PHE A 97 4.52 9.48 -8.67
CA PHE A 97 3.23 10.12 -8.85
C PHE A 97 2.61 10.49 -7.51
N VAL A 98 1.83 11.57 -7.50
CA VAL A 98 0.92 11.92 -6.41
C VAL A 98 -0.48 11.80 -6.99
N ALA A 99 -1.34 11.06 -6.31
CA ALA A 99 -2.73 10.86 -6.69
C ALA A 99 -3.62 11.17 -5.49
N LYS A 100 -4.83 11.67 -5.75
CA LYS A 100 -5.86 11.92 -4.76
C LYS A 100 -7.02 10.95 -5.02
N THR A 101 -7.64 10.46 -3.95
CA THR A 101 -8.86 9.65 -4.05
C THR A 101 -10.02 10.51 -4.55
N LEU A 102 -10.93 9.91 -5.33
CA LEU A 102 -12.14 10.55 -5.86
C LEU A 102 -13.09 11.00 -4.74
#